data_AF-A0A3A0FTT1-F1
#
_entry.id   AF-A0A3A0FTT1-F1
#
_cell.length_a   1.000
_cell.length_b   1.000
_cell.length_c   1.000
_cell.angle_alpha   90.00
_cell.angle_beta   90.00
_cell.angle_gamma   90.00
#
_symmetry.space_group_name_H-M   'P 1'
#
loop_
_entity.id
_entity.type
_entity.pdbx_description
1 polymer ?
#
loop_
_entity_poly.entity_id
_entity_poly.type
_entity_poly.pdbx_seq_one_letter_code
_entity_poly.pdbx_strand_id
1 'polypeptide(L)' 'MNKPHIGMIGLAVMGSNLARNIESRGYEVAVFNRDTTVTDKFMEKF' A
#
# COMPACT_ATOMS: atom_id res chain seq x y z
N MET A 1 -13.82 -8.59 8.89
CA MET A 1 -12.62 -8.02 8.25
C MET A 1 -11.44 -8.29 9.15
N ASN A 2 -10.37 -8.89 8.63
CA ASN A 2 -9.09 -8.97 9.34
C ASN A 2 -8.46 -7.58 9.40
N LYS A 3 -7.85 -7.26 10.53
CA LYS A 3 -7.15 -5.98 10.71
C LYS A 3 -5.72 -6.16 10.17
N PRO A 4 -5.32 -5.40 9.15
CA PRO A 4 -3.94 -5.43 8.68
C PRO A 4 -3.02 -4.89 9.77
N HIS A 5 -1.75 -5.32 9.72
CA HIS A 5 -0.75 -4.93 10.71
C HIS A 5 -0.39 -3.45 10.60
N ILE A 6 -0.33 -2.91 9.37
CA ILE A 6 0.15 -1.56 9.09
C ILE A 6 -0.77 -0.86 8.08
N GLY A 7 -0.89 0.46 8.19
CA GLY A 7 -1.57 1.32 7.23
C GLY A 7 -0.59 2.27 6.53
N MET A 8 -0.68 2.36 5.21
CA MET A 8 0.07 3.28 4.34
C MET A 8 -0.88 4.31 3.76
N ILE A 9 -0.68 5.58 4.10
CA ILE A 9 -1.42 6.70 3.50
C ILE A 9 -0.47 7.49 2.60
N GLY A 10 -0.79 7.53 1.30
CA GLY A 10 0.03 8.15 0.27
C GLY A 10 0.82 7.10 -0.53
N LEU A 11 0.51 7.00 -1.83
CA LEU A 11 1.07 5.99 -2.73
C LEU A 11 1.86 6.60 -3.89
N ALA A 12 2.53 7.74 -3.65
CA ALA A 12 3.60 8.20 -4.53
C ALA A 12 4.79 7.22 -4.47
N VAL A 13 5.89 7.50 -5.19
CA VAL A 13 7.01 6.56 -5.38
C VAL A 13 7.59 5.99 -4.07
N MET A 14 7.82 6.85 -3.07
CA MET A 14 8.36 6.38 -1.78
C MET A 14 7.35 5.52 -1.01
N GLY A 15 6.09 5.96 -0.92
CA GLY A 15 5.04 5.25 -0.20
C GLY A 15 4.76 3.89 -0.81
N SER A 16 4.63 3.80 -2.15
CA SER A 16 4.45 2.52 -2.83
C SER A 16 5.59 1.53 -2.57
N ASN A 17 6.84 2.02 -2.54
CA ASN A 17 8.01 1.17 -2.29
C ASN A 17 8.10 0.72 -0.84
N LEU A 18 7.75 1.60 0.11
CA LEU A 18 7.72 1.24 1.52
C LEU A 18 6.63 0.20 1.82
N ALA A 19 5.45 0.29 1.18
CA ALA A 19 4.37 -0.69 1.33
C ALA A 19 4.84 -2.06 0.88
N ARG A 20 5.48 -2.14 -0.30
CA ARG A 20 6.07 -3.38 -0.83
C ARG A 20 7.19 -3.91 0.06
N ASN A 21 8.04 -3.05 0.62
CA ASN A 21 9.10 -3.51 1.51
C ASN A 21 8.53 -4.17 2.78
N ILE A 22 7.50 -3.57 3.36
CA ILE A 22 6.83 -4.08 4.55
C ILE A 22 6.09 -5.39 4.23
N GLU A 23 5.34 -5.42 3.13
CA GLU A 23 4.64 -6.61 2.66
C GLU A 23 5.61 -7.77 2.38
N SER A 24 6.75 -7.50 1.73
CA SER A 24 7.79 -8.52 1.46
C SER A 24 8.40 -9.16 2.71
N ARG A 25 8.18 -8.57 3.89
CA ARG A 25 8.60 -9.10 5.19
C ARG A 25 7.48 -9.90 5.88
N GLY A 26 6.36 -10.13 5.21
CA GLY A 26 5.23 -10.94 5.68
C GLY A 26 4.15 -10.18 6.46
N TYR A 27 4.11 -8.85 6.37
CA TYR A 27 3.10 -8.04 7.06
C TYR A 27 1.98 -7.60 6.12
N GLU A 28 0.74 -7.86 6.49
CA GLU A 28 -0.41 -7.24 5.82
C GLU A 28 -0.40 -5.71 5.96
N VAL A 29 -0.45 -5.02 4.81
CA VAL A 29 -0.47 -3.54 4.73
C VAL A 29 -1.76 -3.08 4.06
N ALA A 30 -2.58 -2.29 4.76
CA ALA A 30 -3.65 -1.53 4.13
C ALA A 30 -3.07 -0.29 3.45
N VAL A 31 -3.52 -0.01 2.24
CA VAL A 31 -3.08 1.16 1.47
C VAL A 31 -4.25 2.11 1.20
N PHE A 32 -3.97 3.40 1.26
CA PHE A 32 -4.94 4.43 0.91
C PHE A 32 -4.23 5.63 0.27
N ASN A 33 -4.83 6.20 -0.76
CA ASN A 33 -4.41 7.46 -1.34
C ASN A 33 -5.65 8.31 -1.62
N ARG A 34 -5.53 9.64 -1.43
CA ARG A 34 -6.64 10.59 -1.66
C ARG A 34 -7.20 10.47 -3.08
N ASP A 35 -6.31 10.34 -4.07
CA ASP A 35 -6.68 10.05 -5.44
C ASP A 35 -6.76 8.53 -5.61
N THR A 36 -7.97 8.02 -5.88
CA THR A 36 -8.25 6.59 -6.03
C THR A 36 -7.50 6.00 -7.21
N THR A 37 -7.29 6.77 -8.29
CA THR A 37 -6.58 6.30 -9.49
C THR A 37 -5.14 5.90 -9.20
N VAL A 38 -4.50 6.51 -8.18
CA VAL A 38 -3.16 6.13 -7.74
C VAL A 38 -3.19 4.79 -7.00
N THR A 39 -4.23 4.56 -6.19
CA THR A 39 -4.44 3.27 -5.52
C THR A 39 -4.70 2.17 -6.55
N ASP A 40 -5.56 2.42 -7.53
CA ASP A 40 -5.88 1.45 -8.59
C ASP A 40 -4.62 1.08 -9.39
N LYS A 41 -3.86 2.08 -9.86
CA LYS A 41 -2.57 1.86 -10.55
C LYS A 41 -1.54 1.12 -9.71
N PHE A 42 -1.55 1.34 -8.39
CA PHE A 42 -0.65 0.63 -7.48
C PHE A 42 -1.03 -0.85 -7.39
N MET A 43 -2.34 -1.14 -7.27
CA MET A 43 -2.86 -2.50 -7.20
C MET A 43 -2.70 -3.27 -8.52
N GLU A 44 -2.78 -2.62 -9.68
CA GLU A 44 -2.52 -3.25 -10.98
C GLU A 44 -1.08 -3.77 -11.13
N LYS A 45 -0.13 -3.17 -10.41
CA LYS A 45 1.30 -3.50 -10.47
C LYS A 45 1.77 -4.31 -9.26
N PHE A 46 0.87 -4.60 -8.31
CA PHE A 46 1.18 -5.33 -7.09
C PHE A 46 1.13 -6.83 -7.38
#